data_AF-A0A1I5W5E3-F1
#
_entry.id   AF-A0A1I5W5E3-F1
#
_cell.length_a   1.000
_cell.length_b   1.000
_cell.length_c   1.000
_cell.angle_alpha   90.00
_cell.angle_beta   90.00
_cell.angle_gamma   90.00
#
_symmetry.space_group_name_H-M   'P 1'
#
loop_
_entity.id
_entity.type
_entity.pdbx_description
1 polymer ?
#
loop_
_entity_poly.entity_id
_entity_poly.type
_entity_poly.pdbx_seq_one_letter_code
_entity_poly.pdbx_strand_id
1 'polypeptide(L)'
;MHHIHEFEKYLLTEIAPQYDGAGEIVGVRDAVADDVRHYRDNHLKPLDDINTTTIQDKLSGLNEFYKMLEEKKAIAGNPVKKPLSEFRENNSREVDRPYIPLARIQYFLQWLDHPFSRAAWLLPLKNGVRKGEQINIDLRCVNIAHPMFDEIIEQHGVVLDPRIRNKPDTILVYGGFNEDTEIPNEDTPGFSGDGEIRKVGNKRKQEDGSIIPIDSELKTALIEWLLVRPPTHHKDIHPLFAIGGSNEVRRIQKNALRQRMWARTSFSDSIQNFSAEESLDECPDCGGAVIEENLKSGEKTGRRFECIDCGEIHWRSIHWDNGLQTEQKVTHHQCRHYFSSAHNPENSGLHDGVIPDSIRKKEIRGDNNKQNEDTEDAVYIEGQYQDFESDVREPYLDGIYKFDLYDNVIPAVGEGWEQ
;
A
#
# COMPACT_ATOMS: atom_id res chain seq x y z
N MET A 1 16.83 -5.23 17.89
CA MET A 1 17.87 -5.31 18.94
C MET A 1 18.26 -3.95 19.52
N HIS A 2 18.49 -2.91 18.71
CA HIS A 2 18.92 -1.59 19.22
C HIS A 2 17.97 -0.98 20.28
N HIS A 3 16.65 -1.02 20.07
CA HIS A 3 15.66 -0.45 21.00
C HIS A 3 15.60 -1.17 22.36
N ILE A 4 15.90 -2.47 22.39
CA ILE A 4 15.91 -3.27 23.63
C ILE A 4 17.09 -2.84 24.50
N HIS A 5 18.27 -2.72 23.89
CA HIS A 5 19.49 -2.31 24.60
C HIS A 5 19.40 -0.86 25.11
N GLU A 6 18.81 0.04 24.32
CA GLU A 6 18.56 1.42 24.75
C GLU A 6 17.64 1.47 25.99
N PHE A 7 16.54 0.71 25.96
CA PHE A 7 15.62 0.63 27.10
C PHE A 7 16.27 -0.03 28.32
N GLU A 8 16.99 -1.14 28.13
CA GLU A 8 17.72 -1.83 29.20
C GLU A 8 18.74 -0.90 29.87
N LYS A 9 19.50 -0.14 29.08
CA LYS A 9 20.45 0.83 29.61
C LYS A 9 19.73 1.88 30.46
N TYR A 10 18.65 2.46 29.95
CA TYR A 10 17.87 3.46 30.69
C TYR A 10 17.29 2.89 32.00
N LEU A 11 16.74 1.67 31.92
CA LEU A 11 16.19 0.95 33.06
C LEU A 11 17.24 0.76 34.16
N LEU A 12 18.46 0.36 33.80
CA LEU A 12 19.54 0.12 34.76
C LEU A 12 20.22 1.39 35.29
N THR A 13 20.31 2.46 34.48
CA THR A 13 21.02 3.68 34.90
C THR A 13 20.12 4.73 35.54
N GLU A 14 18.87 4.84 35.10
CA GLU A 14 17.97 5.90 35.55
C GLU A 14 16.88 5.40 36.49
N ILE A 15 16.34 4.20 36.28
CA ILE A 15 15.20 3.69 37.07
C ILE A 15 15.69 2.84 38.25
N ALA A 16 16.53 1.83 38.01
CA ALA A 16 16.99 0.90 39.03
C ALA A 16 17.61 1.59 40.27
N PRO A 17 18.40 2.68 40.15
CA PRO A 17 18.94 3.37 41.33
C PRO A 17 17.89 4.07 42.20
N GLN A 18 16.67 4.27 41.69
CA GLN A 18 15.57 4.91 42.43
C GLN A 18 14.78 3.89 43.27
N TYR A 19 15.03 2.59 43.10
CA TYR A 19 14.39 1.53 43.90
C TYR A 19 15.21 1.25 45.17
N ASP A 20 14.62 1.54 46.32
CA ASP A 20 15.19 1.39 47.66
C ASP A 20 14.70 0.12 48.40
N GLY A 21 14.13 -0.86 47.67
CA GLY A 21 13.47 -2.06 48.23
C GLY A 21 13.80 -3.42 47.56
N ALA A 22 13.16 -4.49 48.05
CA ALA A 22 13.49 -5.92 47.82
C ALA A 22 13.26 -6.50 46.39
N GLY A 23 13.11 -5.65 45.38
CA GLY A 23 13.05 -6.05 43.98
C GLY A 23 14.16 -5.36 43.21
N GLU A 24 15.26 -6.06 42.99
CA GLU A 24 16.38 -5.53 42.21
C GLU A 24 16.02 -5.57 40.73
N ILE A 25 15.93 -4.41 40.08
CA ILE A 25 15.80 -4.33 38.62
C ILE A 25 17.17 -4.67 38.04
N VAL A 26 17.34 -5.92 37.59
CA VAL A 26 18.61 -6.41 37.03
C VAL A 26 18.59 -6.46 35.50
N GLY A 27 17.43 -6.25 34.89
CA GLY A 27 17.32 -6.02 33.45
C GLY A 27 15.88 -5.93 32.96
N VAL A 28 15.72 -6.04 31.64
CA VAL A 28 14.42 -5.84 30.97
C VAL A 28 13.32 -6.81 31.44
N ARG A 29 13.64 -7.94 32.05
CA ARG A 29 12.62 -8.89 32.54
C ARG A 29 11.88 -8.38 33.77
N ASP A 30 12.48 -7.47 34.52
CA ASP A 30 11.91 -6.93 35.77
C ASP A 30 11.08 -5.66 35.53
N ALA A 31 11.07 -5.17 34.28
CA ALA A 31 10.37 -3.95 33.93
C ALA A 31 8.85 -4.09 34.08
N VAL A 32 8.23 -3.08 34.67
CA VAL A 32 6.78 -2.94 34.77
C VAL A 32 6.27 -1.83 33.83
N ALA A 33 4.94 -1.70 33.72
CA ALA A 33 4.34 -0.71 32.84
C ALA A 33 4.74 0.73 33.18
N ASP A 34 4.97 1.04 34.45
CA ASP A 34 5.40 2.37 34.90
C ASP A 34 6.83 2.70 34.45
N ASP A 35 7.74 1.73 34.39
CA ASP A 35 9.09 1.92 33.86
C ASP A 35 9.05 2.30 32.37
N VAL A 36 8.16 1.66 31.62
CA VAL A 36 7.95 1.96 30.20
C VAL A 36 7.34 3.36 30.02
N ARG A 37 6.42 3.79 30.90
CA ARG A 37 5.90 5.16 30.89
C ARG A 37 7.00 6.16 31.22
N HIS A 38 7.81 5.87 32.23
CA HIS A 38 8.93 6.72 32.63
C HIS A 38 9.94 6.87 31.48
N TYR A 39 10.32 5.78 30.83
CA TYR A 39 11.17 5.80 29.63
C TYR A 39 10.54 6.60 28.49
N ARG A 40 9.25 6.37 28.18
CA ARG A 40 8.54 7.11 27.15
C ARG A 40 8.53 8.62 27.43
N ASP A 41 8.17 9.01 28.65
CA ASP A 41 7.87 10.39 28.99
C ASP A 41 9.11 11.21 29.36
N ASN A 42 10.12 10.58 29.97
CA ASN A 42 11.31 11.26 30.48
C ASN A 42 12.58 11.00 29.65
N HIS A 43 12.59 10.00 28.76
CA HIS A 43 13.72 9.74 27.85
C HIS A 43 13.36 9.97 26.40
N LEU A 44 12.27 9.38 25.90
CA LEU A 44 11.94 9.47 24.48
C LEU A 44 11.31 10.81 24.08
N LYS A 45 10.29 11.28 24.79
CA LYS A 45 9.61 12.56 24.46
C LYS A 45 10.52 13.80 24.50
N PRO A 46 11.50 13.91 25.42
CA PRO A 46 12.38 15.09 25.47
C PRO A 46 13.46 15.13 24.38
N LEU A 47 13.61 14.07 23.58
CA LEU A 47 14.60 14.04 22.50
C LEU A 47 14.11 14.88 21.31
N ASP A 48 14.81 15.97 21.02
CA ASP A 48 14.49 16.91 19.95
C ASP A 48 14.58 16.30 18.54
N ASP A 49 15.30 15.18 18.38
CA ASP A 49 15.60 14.54 17.09
C ASP A 49 14.64 13.41 16.70
N ILE A 50 13.65 13.08 17.55
CA ILE A 50 12.67 12.02 17.25
C ILE A 50 11.23 12.53 17.29
N ASN A 51 10.43 12.07 16.33
CA ASN A 51 9.01 12.40 16.26
C ASN A 51 8.14 11.34 16.95
N THR A 52 6.86 11.63 17.10
CA THR A 52 5.85 10.73 17.68
C THR A 52 5.86 9.33 17.03
N THR A 53 6.04 9.25 15.72
CA THR A 53 6.12 7.97 14.99
C THR A 53 7.34 7.17 15.42
N THR A 54 8.51 7.81 15.52
CA THR A 54 9.75 7.16 16.00
C THR A 54 9.59 6.66 17.44
N ILE A 55 8.94 7.42 18.32
CA ILE A 55 8.63 6.99 19.69
C ILE A 55 7.72 5.74 19.66
N GLN A 56 6.67 5.78 18.84
CA GLN A 56 5.76 4.64 18.67
C GLN A 56 6.48 3.40 18.13
N ASP A 57 7.41 3.56 17.19
CA ASP A 57 8.19 2.46 16.61
C ASP A 57 9.12 1.84 17.65
N LYS A 58 9.81 2.66 18.44
CA LYS A 58 10.64 2.19 19.58
C LYS A 58 9.81 1.37 20.58
N LEU A 59 8.65 1.89 21.00
CA LEU A 59 7.74 1.17 21.89
C LEU A 59 7.15 -0.10 21.24
N SER A 60 6.85 -0.07 19.94
CA SER A 60 6.35 -1.24 19.22
C SER A 60 7.39 -2.35 19.16
N GLY A 61 8.67 -2.01 18.94
CA GLY A 61 9.78 -2.95 19.00
C GLY A 61 9.95 -3.59 20.37
N LEU A 62 9.80 -2.82 21.46
CA LEU A 62 9.78 -3.39 22.82
C LEU A 62 8.57 -4.30 23.01
N ASN A 63 7.38 -3.88 22.59
CA ASN A 63 6.16 -4.68 22.71
C ASN A 63 6.28 -6.03 21.99
N GLU A 64 6.89 -6.09 20.80
CA GLU A 64 7.18 -7.35 20.10
C GLU A 64 8.16 -8.25 20.88
N PHE A 65 9.21 -7.67 21.45
CA PHE A 65 10.15 -8.40 22.31
C PHE A 65 9.45 -9.03 23.52
N TYR A 66 8.63 -8.26 24.25
CA TYR A 66 7.90 -8.78 25.42
C TYR A 66 6.80 -9.77 25.04
N LYS A 67 6.15 -9.63 23.88
CA LYS A 67 5.23 -10.65 23.35
C LYS A 67 5.94 -11.99 23.16
N MET A 68 7.13 -11.99 22.57
CA MET A 68 7.92 -13.22 22.42
C MET A 68 8.26 -13.85 23.78
N LEU A 69 8.66 -13.04 24.78
CA LEU A 69 8.92 -13.55 26.13
C LEU A 69 7.66 -14.14 26.79
N GLU A 70 6.51 -13.48 26.65
CA GLU A 70 5.21 -13.96 27.16
C GLU A 70 4.79 -15.27 26.47
N GLU A 71 4.88 -15.36 25.15
CA GLU A 71 4.60 -16.57 24.35
C GLU A 71 5.50 -17.74 24.76
N LYS A 72 6.76 -17.47 25.09
CA LYS A 72 7.71 -18.45 25.62
C LYS A 72 7.60 -18.67 27.13
N LYS A 73 6.60 -18.07 27.79
CA LYS A 73 6.34 -18.16 29.23
C LYS A 73 7.54 -17.73 30.11
N ALA A 74 8.40 -16.87 29.59
CA ALA A 74 9.55 -16.34 30.31
C ALA A 74 9.16 -15.21 31.28
N ILE A 75 7.99 -14.61 31.09
CA ILE A 75 7.40 -13.56 31.92
C ILE A 75 5.88 -13.75 31.98
N ALA A 76 5.23 -13.11 32.95
CA ALA A 76 3.77 -13.05 33.06
C ALA A 76 3.29 -11.63 32.77
N GLY A 77 2.92 -11.36 31.53
CA GLY A 77 2.41 -10.06 31.09
C GLY A 77 3.43 -9.22 30.34
N ASN A 78 2.92 -8.45 29.37
CA ASN A 78 3.71 -7.50 28.58
C ASN A 78 3.61 -6.08 29.17
N PRO A 79 4.69 -5.54 29.77
CA PRO A 79 4.67 -4.21 30.41
C PRO A 79 4.46 -3.07 29.41
N VAL A 80 4.74 -3.29 28.12
CA VAL A 80 4.66 -2.26 27.08
C VAL A 80 3.25 -2.12 26.52
N LYS A 81 2.40 -3.15 26.65
CA LYS A 81 1.08 -3.21 26.00
C LYS A 81 0.21 -1.99 26.32
N LYS A 82 0.05 -1.66 27.61
CA LYS A 82 -0.80 -0.53 28.06
C LYS A 82 -0.16 0.83 27.77
N PRO A 83 1.12 1.09 28.11
CA PRO A 83 1.78 2.36 27.78
C PRO A 83 1.81 2.68 26.28
N LEU A 84 1.94 1.65 25.42
CA LEU A 84 1.87 1.81 23.96
C LEU A 84 0.45 2.11 23.48
N SER A 85 -0.59 1.48 24.04
CA SER A 85 -1.99 1.80 23.73
C SER A 85 -2.32 3.25 24.09
N GLU A 86 -2.00 3.66 25.32
CA GLU A 86 -2.19 5.04 25.80
C GLU A 86 -1.47 6.06 24.91
N PHE A 87 -0.24 5.73 24.50
CA PHE A 87 0.52 6.60 23.60
C PHE A 87 -0.15 6.72 22.23
N ARG A 88 -0.61 5.60 21.66
CA ARG A 88 -1.33 5.59 20.38
C ARG A 88 -2.64 6.35 20.44
N GLU A 89 -3.43 6.18 21.50
CA GLU A 89 -4.71 6.89 21.67
C GLU A 89 -4.47 8.41 21.72
N ASN A 90 -3.55 8.85 22.58
CA ASN A 90 -3.21 10.28 22.74
C ASN A 90 -2.52 10.91 21.52
N ASN A 91 -2.02 10.08 20.60
CA ASN A 91 -1.31 10.52 19.40
C ASN A 91 -1.97 10.00 18.12
N SER A 92 -3.19 9.48 18.21
CA SER A 92 -3.99 9.09 17.06
C SER A 92 -4.46 10.36 16.37
N ARG A 93 -3.59 10.92 15.56
CA ARG A 93 -4.01 11.90 14.58
C ARG A 93 -4.70 11.09 13.50
N GLU A 94 -5.99 11.35 13.29
CA GLU A 94 -6.52 11.16 11.96
C GLU A 94 -5.60 11.94 11.03
N VAL A 95 -4.87 11.19 10.25
CA VAL A 95 -3.95 11.73 9.29
C VAL A 95 -4.82 12.41 8.24
N ASP A 96 -4.94 13.74 8.33
CA ASP A 96 -5.56 14.57 7.29
C ASP A 96 -4.72 14.46 6.03
N ARG A 97 -4.98 13.40 5.25
CA ARG A 97 -4.45 13.24 3.92
C ARG A 97 -5.15 14.25 3.04
N PRO A 98 -4.43 14.93 2.14
CA PRO A 98 -5.07 15.90 1.30
C PRO A 98 -6.04 15.19 0.36
N TYR A 99 -7.23 15.75 0.27
CA TYR A 99 -8.23 15.42 -0.75
C TYR A 99 -7.65 15.69 -2.14
N ILE A 100 -7.71 14.69 -3.02
CA ILE A 100 -7.40 14.83 -4.44
C ILE A 100 -8.68 14.55 -5.20
N PRO A 101 -9.24 15.51 -5.97
CA PRO A 101 -10.41 15.23 -6.80
C PRO A 101 -10.13 14.11 -7.81
N LEU A 102 -11.14 13.28 -8.12
CA LEU A 102 -11.02 12.20 -9.11
C LEU A 102 -10.49 12.71 -10.45
N ALA A 103 -11.02 13.84 -10.93
CA ALA A 103 -10.60 14.49 -12.18
C ALA A 103 -9.09 14.85 -12.19
N ARG A 104 -8.47 15.12 -11.04
CA ARG A 104 -7.04 15.44 -10.96
C ARG A 104 -6.17 14.19 -11.04
N ILE A 105 -6.63 13.06 -10.50
CA ILE A 105 -5.97 11.76 -10.68
C ILE A 105 -6.12 11.32 -12.14
N GLN A 106 -7.32 11.46 -12.72
CA GLN A 106 -7.56 11.21 -14.13
C GLN A 106 -6.61 12.02 -15.02
N TYR A 107 -6.49 13.33 -14.79
CA TYR A 107 -5.59 14.20 -15.56
C TYR A 107 -4.14 13.72 -15.48
N PHE A 108 -3.66 13.35 -14.29
CA PHE A 108 -2.34 12.76 -14.13
C PHE A 108 -2.18 11.42 -14.85
N LEU A 109 -3.15 10.52 -14.75
CA LEU A 109 -3.11 9.21 -15.39
C LEU A 109 -3.14 9.29 -16.93
N GLN A 110 -3.86 10.27 -17.49
CA GLN A 110 -3.87 10.56 -18.92
C GLN A 110 -2.55 11.15 -19.40
N TRP A 111 -1.85 11.90 -18.55
CA TRP A 111 -0.52 12.44 -18.84
C TRP A 111 0.59 11.38 -18.84
N LEU A 112 0.40 10.23 -18.19
CA LEU A 112 1.39 9.15 -18.18
C LEU A 112 1.63 8.61 -19.59
N ASP A 113 2.89 8.50 -19.97
CA ASP A 113 3.32 8.06 -21.30
C ASP A 113 3.65 6.55 -21.34
N HIS A 114 4.29 6.00 -20.29
CA HIS A 114 4.78 4.62 -20.34
C HIS A 114 3.72 3.61 -19.86
N PRO A 115 3.47 2.50 -20.60
CA PRO A 115 2.53 1.45 -20.18
C PRO A 115 2.81 0.89 -18.78
N PHE A 116 4.09 0.76 -18.42
CA PHE A 116 4.48 0.38 -17.07
C PHE A 116 3.88 1.31 -16.02
N SER A 117 4.05 2.63 -16.21
CA SER A 117 3.67 3.62 -15.20
C SER A 117 2.16 3.64 -15.04
N ARG A 118 1.42 3.56 -16.15
CA ARG A 118 -0.05 3.47 -16.15
C ARG A 118 -0.53 2.24 -15.38
N ALA A 119 -0.05 1.05 -15.72
CA ALA A 119 -0.40 -0.18 -15.00
C ALA A 119 0.03 -0.13 -13.52
N ALA A 120 1.21 0.43 -13.23
CA ALA A 120 1.75 0.51 -11.88
C ALA A 120 1.01 1.50 -10.97
N TRP A 121 0.44 2.58 -11.53
CA TRP A 121 -0.41 3.51 -10.79
C TRP A 121 -1.85 3.00 -10.65
N LEU A 122 -2.42 2.44 -11.71
CA LEU A 122 -3.78 1.92 -11.71
C LEU A 122 -3.96 0.78 -10.71
N LEU A 123 -3.02 -0.15 -10.61
CA LEU A 123 -3.17 -1.31 -9.74
C LEU A 123 -3.46 -0.95 -8.27
N PRO A 124 -2.67 -0.12 -7.56
CA PRO A 124 -3.00 0.29 -6.20
C PRO A 124 -4.15 1.29 -6.10
N LEU A 125 -4.49 2.02 -7.18
CA LEU A 125 -5.68 2.86 -7.22
C LEU A 125 -6.95 2.00 -7.26
N LYS A 126 -6.98 1.00 -8.14
CA LYS A 126 -8.15 0.15 -8.41
C LYS A 126 -8.32 -0.99 -7.41
N ASN A 127 -7.22 -1.57 -6.92
CA ASN A 127 -7.27 -2.73 -6.02
C ASN A 127 -6.77 -2.42 -4.60
N GLY A 128 -6.32 -1.18 -4.35
CA GLY A 128 -5.82 -0.77 -3.05
C GLY A 128 -4.54 -1.49 -2.60
N VAL A 129 -3.87 -2.30 -3.42
CA VAL A 129 -2.74 -3.14 -3.00
C VAL A 129 -1.59 -2.32 -2.39
N ARG A 130 -0.82 -2.93 -1.49
CA ARG A 130 0.38 -2.31 -0.91
C ARG A 130 1.57 -2.37 -1.88
N LYS A 131 2.55 -1.50 -1.67
CA LYS A 131 3.79 -1.48 -2.49
C LYS A 131 4.48 -2.84 -2.55
N GLY A 132 4.58 -3.53 -1.42
CA GLY A 132 5.18 -4.86 -1.36
C GLY A 132 4.33 -5.93 -2.06
N GLU A 133 3.01 -5.83 -1.96
CA GLU A 133 2.07 -6.70 -2.68
C GLU A 133 2.27 -6.55 -4.19
N GLN A 134 2.22 -5.32 -4.71
CA GLN A 134 2.42 -5.01 -6.12
C GLN A 134 3.76 -5.53 -6.69
N ILE A 135 4.85 -5.36 -5.96
CA ILE A 135 6.19 -5.84 -6.38
C ILE A 135 6.22 -7.37 -6.50
N ASN A 136 5.46 -8.07 -5.66
CA ASN A 136 5.52 -9.50 -5.53
C ASN A 136 4.56 -10.26 -6.46
N ILE A 137 3.70 -9.58 -7.22
CA ILE A 137 2.80 -10.25 -8.18
C ILE A 137 3.64 -10.91 -9.29
N ASP A 138 3.28 -12.15 -9.61
CA ASP A 138 3.86 -12.96 -10.67
C ASP A 138 2.85 -13.18 -11.79
N LEU A 139 3.31 -13.54 -12.99
CA LEU A 139 2.43 -13.87 -14.11
C LEU A 139 1.48 -15.02 -13.77
N ARG A 140 1.92 -16.02 -12.98
CA ARG A 140 1.05 -17.10 -12.50
C ARG A 140 -0.10 -16.61 -11.61
N CYS A 141 0.04 -15.42 -11.05
CA CYS A 141 -0.95 -14.80 -10.15
C CYS A 141 -1.86 -13.81 -10.89
N VAL A 142 -1.83 -13.79 -12.21
CA VAL A 142 -2.72 -12.98 -13.03
C VAL A 142 -3.48 -13.93 -13.96
N ASN A 143 -4.77 -13.69 -14.14
CA ASN A 143 -5.55 -14.37 -15.16
C ASN A 143 -6.32 -13.28 -15.91
N ILE A 144 -5.95 -13.00 -17.15
CA ILE A 144 -6.64 -12.01 -17.99
C ILE A 144 -7.31 -12.76 -19.13
N ALA A 145 -8.63 -12.59 -19.29
CA ALA A 145 -9.36 -13.16 -20.41
C ALA A 145 -9.04 -12.37 -21.69
N HIS A 146 -7.95 -12.72 -22.34
CA HIS A 146 -7.52 -12.11 -23.60
C HIS A 146 -6.49 -13.00 -24.32
N PRO A 147 -6.62 -13.25 -25.65
CA PRO A 147 -5.72 -14.16 -26.37
C PRO A 147 -4.22 -13.83 -26.25
N MET A 148 -3.88 -12.53 -26.20
CA MET A 148 -2.50 -12.09 -26.01
C MET A 148 -1.91 -12.54 -24.65
N PHE A 149 -2.74 -12.58 -23.60
CA PHE A 149 -2.30 -13.06 -22.30
C PHE A 149 -1.97 -14.57 -22.37
N ASP A 150 -2.85 -15.35 -23.02
CA ASP A 150 -2.64 -16.79 -23.21
C ASP A 150 -1.33 -17.07 -23.95
N GLU A 151 -1.03 -16.31 -25.01
CA GLU A 151 0.23 -16.42 -25.74
C GLU A 151 1.45 -16.12 -24.85
N ILE A 152 1.40 -15.07 -24.02
CA ILE A 152 2.51 -14.75 -23.10
C ILE A 152 2.74 -15.87 -22.09
N ILE A 153 1.66 -16.41 -21.52
CA ILE A 153 1.73 -17.50 -20.53
C ILE A 153 2.34 -18.75 -21.16
N GLU A 154 1.92 -19.12 -22.37
CA GLU A 154 2.49 -20.24 -23.13
C GLU A 154 3.98 -20.02 -23.45
N GLN A 155 4.35 -18.85 -23.98
CA GLN A 155 5.74 -18.51 -24.33
C GLN A 155 6.70 -18.53 -23.13
N HIS A 156 6.19 -18.28 -21.92
CA HIS A 156 6.98 -18.32 -20.70
C HIS A 156 6.87 -19.66 -19.96
N GLY A 157 6.07 -20.62 -20.45
CA GLY A 157 5.85 -21.90 -19.75
C GLY A 157 5.19 -21.72 -18.38
N VAL A 158 4.38 -20.67 -18.21
CA VAL A 158 3.76 -20.34 -16.92
C VAL A 158 2.51 -21.19 -16.73
N VAL A 159 2.38 -21.81 -15.56
CA VAL A 159 1.14 -22.43 -15.11
C VAL A 159 0.46 -21.49 -14.14
N LEU A 160 -0.79 -21.09 -14.41
CA LEU A 160 -1.54 -20.20 -13.52
C LEU A 160 -1.86 -20.87 -12.18
N ASP A 161 -1.83 -20.09 -11.12
CA ASP A 161 -2.17 -20.54 -9.76
C ASP A 161 -3.59 -21.16 -9.74
N PRO A 162 -3.79 -22.35 -9.14
CA PRO A 162 -5.07 -23.04 -9.11
C PRO A 162 -6.23 -22.19 -8.60
N ARG A 163 -5.97 -21.23 -7.70
CA ARG A 163 -7.00 -20.36 -7.12
C ARG A 163 -7.64 -19.43 -8.14
N ILE A 164 -6.91 -19.05 -9.19
CA ILE A 164 -7.38 -18.08 -10.19
C ILE A 164 -7.52 -18.66 -11.60
N ARG A 165 -7.00 -19.86 -11.88
CA ARG A 165 -6.99 -20.43 -13.24
C ARG A 165 -8.37 -20.52 -13.88
N ASN A 166 -9.43 -20.72 -13.08
CA ASN A 166 -10.82 -20.74 -13.53
C ASN A 166 -11.59 -19.43 -13.27
N LYS A 167 -10.89 -18.35 -12.90
CA LYS A 167 -11.45 -17.03 -12.61
C LYS A 167 -10.80 -15.98 -13.51
N PRO A 168 -11.30 -15.79 -14.74
CA PRO A 168 -10.75 -14.80 -15.66
C PRO A 168 -10.82 -13.38 -15.09
N ASP A 169 -9.96 -12.50 -15.59
CA ASP A 169 -9.83 -11.10 -15.15
C ASP A 169 -9.72 -10.96 -13.62
N THR A 170 -8.77 -11.71 -13.05
CA THR A 170 -8.42 -11.65 -11.63
C THR A 170 -6.92 -11.58 -11.38
N ILE A 171 -6.56 -11.03 -10.22
CA ILE A 171 -5.20 -11.02 -9.67
C ILE A 171 -5.23 -11.70 -8.31
N LEU A 172 -4.36 -12.69 -8.12
CA LEU A 172 -4.03 -13.21 -6.82
C LEU A 172 -2.95 -12.34 -6.17
N VAL A 173 -3.27 -11.77 -5.02
CA VAL A 173 -2.28 -11.15 -4.14
C VAL A 173 -1.95 -12.14 -3.03
N TYR A 174 -0.70 -12.56 -2.94
CA TYR A 174 -0.23 -13.48 -1.91
C TYR A 174 -0.59 -13.02 -0.48
N GLY A 175 -0.62 -13.97 0.45
CA GLY A 175 -0.75 -13.70 1.88
C GLY A 175 0.48 -12.99 2.47
N GLY A 176 0.45 -12.80 3.79
CA GLY A 176 1.54 -12.15 4.51
C GLY A 176 2.80 -13.02 4.55
N PHE A 177 3.95 -12.44 4.24
CA PHE A 177 5.26 -13.09 4.38
C PHE A 177 6.36 -12.06 4.62
N ASN A 178 7.49 -12.48 5.19
CA ASN A 178 8.59 -11.59 5.52
C ASN A 178 9.57 -11.42 4.34
N GLU A 179 10.40 -10.39 4.43
CA GLU A 179 11.56 -10.29 3.55
C GLU A 179 12.45 -11.54 3.71
N ASP A 180 13.10 -11.95 2.62
CA ASP A 180 13.88 -13.16 2.48
C ASP A 180 13.11 -14.48 2.61
N THR A 181 11.77 -14.43 2.56
CA THR A 181 10.97 -15.65 2.37
C THR A 181 11.14 -16.17 0.95
N GLU A 182 11.45 -17.45 0.81
CA GLU A 182 11.41 -18.15 -0.47
C GLU A 182 9.96 -18.43 -0.85
N ILE A 183 9.56 -17.95 -2.03
CA ILE A 183 8.28 -18.28 -2.63
C ILE A 183 8.54 -19.41 -3.62
N PRO A 184 8.03 -20.62 -3.37
CA PRO A 184 8.26 -21.74 -4.26
C PRO A 184 7.53 -21.53 -5.58
N ASN A 185 8.10 -22.09 -6.64
CA ASN A 185 7.44 -22.23 -7.94
C ASN A 185 6.66 -23.56 -8.02
N GLU A 186 5.87 -23.84 -6.98
CA GLU A 186 5.00 -25.02 -6.97
C GLU A 186 3.76 -24.74 -7.81
N ASP A 187 3.46 -25.64 -8.75
CA ASP A 187 2.15 -25.89 -9.42
C ASP A 187 2.26 -26.85 -10.64
N THR A 188 3.37 -27.60 -10.78
CA THR A 188 3.62 -28.51 -11.91
C THR A 188 4.07 -29.90 -11.41
N PRO A 189 3.37 -31.01 -11.73
CA PRO A 189 3.87 -32.35 -11.45
C PRO A 189 5.22 -32.58 -12.14
N GLY A 190 6.28 -32.84 -11.36
CA GLY A 190 7.64 -33.08 -11.87
C GLY A 190 8.57 -31.86 -11.94
N PHE A 191 8.18 -30.71 -11.38
CA PHE A 191 9.10 -29.57 -11.25
C PHE A 191 10.20 -29.83 -10.21
N SER A 192 11.45 -29.52 -10.57
CA SER A 192 12.66 -29.73 -9.73
C SER A 192 13.49 -28.45 -9.57
N GLY A 193 12.90 -27.26 -9.78
CA GLY A 193 13.60 -25.98 -9.67
C GLY A 193 13.46 -25.34 -8.28
N ASP A 194 14.36 -24.39 -8.00
CA ASP A 194 14.37 -23.62 -6.76
C ASP A 194 13.33 -22.47 -6.81
N GLY A 195 12.82 -22.03 -5.65
CA GLY A 195 11.90 -20.89 -5.57
C GLY A 195 12.59 -19.53 -5.77
N GLU A 196 11.85 -18.44 -5.61
CA GLU A 196 12.43 -17.08 -5.59
C GLU A 196 12.38 -16.49 -4.17
N ILE A 197 13.56 -16.14 -3.65
CA ILE A 197 13.71 -15.39 -2.38
C ILE A 197 13.24 -13.94 -2.55
N ARG A 198 12.19 -13.53 -1.83
CA ARG A 198 11.59 -12.20 -1.93
C ARG A 198 12.31 -11.17 -1.09
N LYS A 199 12.89 -10.17 -1.74
CA LYS A 199 13.55 -9.00 -1.10
C LYS A 199 12.58 -7.95 -0.57
N VAL A 200 11.29 -8.25 -0.58
CA VAL A 200 10.23 -7.39 -0.05
C VAL A 200 9.15 -8.28 0.54
N GLY A 201 8.87 -8.13 1.84
CA GLY A 201 7.75 -8.83 2.47
C GLY A 201 6.38 -8.28 2.06
N ASN A 202 5.35 -9.09 2.33
CA ASN A 202 3.94 -8.76 2.18
C ASN A 202 3.26 -8.71 3.57
N LYS A 203 2.37 -7.73 3.77
CA LYS A 203 1.68 -7.49 5.05
C LYS A 203 0.18 -7.81 5.03
N ARG A 204 -0.31 -8.47 3.98
CA ARG A 204 -1.69 -8.94 3.88
C ARG A 204 -2.02 -9.89 5.04
N LYS A 205 -3.23 -9.78 5.58
CA LYS A 205 -3.67 -10.54 6.77
C LYS A 205 -4.41 -11.82 6.46
N GLN A 206 -4.94 -11.97 5.25
CA GLN A 206 -5.46 -13.24 4.76
C GLN A 206 -4.26 -14.16 4.46
N GLU A 207 -4.18 -15.30 5.15
CA GLU A 207 -3.04 -16.22 5.07
C GLU A 207 -2.90 -16.82 3.66
N ASP A 208 -4.02 -17.21 3.06
CA ASP A 208 -4.08 -17.76 1.70
C ASP A 208 -4.04 -16.68 0.59
N GLY A 209 -3.76 -15.42 0.94
CA GLY A 209 -3.87 -14.31 0.00
C GLY A 209 -5.31 -13.99 -0.38
N SER A 210 -5.48 -13.19 -1.44
CA SER A 210 -6.80 -12.77 -1.91
C SER A 210 -6.88 -12.73 -3.42
N ILE A 211 -8.02 -13.14 -3.94
CA ILE A 211 -8.36 -13.07 -5.36
C ILE A 211 -9.09 -11.74 -5.57
N ILE A 212 -8.56 -10.89 -6.44
CA ILE A 212 -9.06 -9.54 -6.64
C ILE A 212 -9.53 -9.39 -8.10
N PRO A 213 -10.73 -8.88 -8.37
CA PRO A 213 -11.19 -8.62 -9.72
C PRO A 213 -10.39 -7.52 -10.44
N ILE A 214 -10.35 -7.60 -11.77
CA ILE A 214 -9.77 -6.60 -12.67
C ILE A 214 -10.93 -5.93 -13.44
N ASP A 215 -10.98 -4.60 -13.45
CA ASP A 215 -11.92 -3.84 -14.27
C ASP A 215 -11.33 -3.53 -15.66
N SER A 216 -12.15 -3.12 -16.62
CA SER A 216 -11.73 -2.95 -18.03
C SER A 216 -10.56 -1.97 -18.22
N GLU A 217 -10.46 -0.90 -17.42
CA GLU A 217 -9.34 0.04 -17.51
C GLU A 217 -8.02 -0.60 -17.03
N LEU A 218 -8.06 -1.32 -15.91
CA LEU A 218 -6.90 -2.03 -15.40
C LEU A 218 -6.51 -3.18 -16.33
N LYS A 219 -7.48 -3.92 -16.90
CA LYS A 219 -7.26 -4.96 -17.90
C LYS A 219 -6.52 -4.40 -19.11
N THR A 220 -7.01 -3.28 -19.65
CA THR A 220 -6.40 -2.61 -20.80
C THR A 220 -4.96 -2.19 -20.49
N ALA A 221 -4.72 -1.52 -19.36
CA ALA A 221 -3.38 -1.10 -18.97
C ALA A 221 -2.41 -2.28 -18.72
N LEU A 222 -2.90 -3.38 -18.15
CA LEU A 222 -2.09 -4.59 -17.95
C LEU A 222 -1.72 -5.25 -19.27
N ILE A 223 -2.64 -5.33 -20.23
CA ILE A 223 -2.37 -5.82 -21.58
C ILE A 223 -1.34 -4.94 -22.29
N GLU A 224 -1.48 -3.61 -22.25
CA GLU A 224 -0.50 -2.67 -22.80
C GLU A 224 0.90 -2.87 -22.18
N TRP A 225 0.96 -3.04 -20.85
CA TRP A 225 2.21 -3.32 -20.16
C TRP A 225 2.81 -4.65 -20.59
N LEU A 226 2.00 -5.71 -20.64
CA LEU A 226 2.45 -7.06 -20.98
C LEU A 226 3.03 -7.16 -22.39
N LEU A 227 2.51 -6.39 -23.35
CA LEU A 227 3.06 -6.30 -24.72
C LEU A 227 4.49 -5.77 -24.78
N VAL A 228 4.87 -4.87 -23.86
CA VAL A 228 6.20 -4.23 -23.82
C VAL A 228 7.04 -4.71 -22.65
N ARG A 229 6.51 -5.62 -21.83
CA ARG A 229 7.17 -6.15 -20.64
C ARG A 229 8.44 -6.91 -21.07
N PRO A 230 9.61 -6.60 -20.48
CA PRO A 230 10.82 -7.37 -20.77
C PRO A 230 10.61 -8.87 -20.53
N PRO A 231 10.98 -9.74 -21.49
CA PRO A 231 10.78 -11.18 -21.37
C PRO A 231 11.62 -11.76 -20.23
N THR A 232 11.15 -12.85 -19.65
CA THR A 232 11.78 -13.46 -18.46
C THR A 232 12.06 -14.95 -18.63
N HIS A 233 12.33 -15.42 -19.86
CA HIS A 233 12.50 -16.84 -20.18
C HIS A 233 13.62 -17.56 -19.40
N HIS A 234 14.57 -16.81 -18.82
CA HIS A 234 15.67 -17.34 -18.00
C HIS A 234 15.34 -17.46 -16.50
N LYS A 235 14.09 -17.22 -16.11
CA LYS A 235 13.65 -17.29 -14.71
C LYS A 235 12.64 -18.42 -14.55
N ASP A 236 12.67 -19.07 -13.39
CA ASP A 236 11.63 -20.03 -13.00
C ASP A 236 10.34 -19.32 -12.56
N ILE A 237 10.48 -18.20 -11.84
CA ILE A 237 9.37 -17.34 -11.43
C ILE A 237 9.37 -16.05 -12.24
N HIS A 238 8.24 -15.80 -12.90
CA HIS A 238 8.06 -14.69 -13.81
C HIS A 238 7.31 -13.52 -13.14
N PRO A 239 7.98 -12.43 -12.73
CA PRO A 239 7.31 -11.28 -12.09
C PRO A 239 6.39 -10.54 -13.06
N LEU A 240 5.21 -10.09 -12.62
CA LEU A 240 4.35 -9.23 -13.46
C LEU A 240 5.08 -7.93 -13.84
N PHE A 241 5.67 -7.26 -12.85
CA PHE A 241 6.48 -6.07 -13.07
C PHE A 241 7.98 -6.42 -13.13
N ALA A 242 8.46 -6.63 -14.35
CA ALA A 242 9.86 -6.86 -14.67
C ALA A 242 10.51 -5.57 -15.21
N ILE A 243 11.79 -5.36 -14.90
CA ILE A 243 12.62 -4.29 -15.44
C ILE A 243 13.99 -4.83 -15.85
N GLY A 244 14.66 -4.15 -16.77
CA GLY A 244 15.98 -4.55 -17.27
C GLY A 244 16.05 -4.49 -18.79
N GLY A 245 17.21 -4.86 -19.33
CA GLY A 245 17.46 -5.00 -20.77
C GLY A 245 17.65 -6.46 -21.18
N SER A 246 18.02 -6.70 -22.44
CA SER A 246 18.17 -8.04 -23.02
C SER A 246 19.05 -9.01 -22.24
N ASN A 247 20.03 -8.49 -21.48
CA ASN A 247 21.04 -9.31 -20.80
C ASN A 247 20.78 -9.48 -19.29
N GLU A 248 19.89 -8.69 -18.69
CA GLU A 248 19.62 -8.76 -17.25
C GLU A 248 18.21 -8.22 -16.93
N VAL A 249 17.20 -9.08 -17.06
CA VAL A 249 15.82 -8.79 -16.62
C VAL A 249 15.60 -9.32 -15.20
N ARG A 250 14.99 -8.49 -14.36
CA ARG A 250 14.72 -8.78 -12.95
C ARG A 250 13.37 -8.24 -12.48
N ARG A 251 12.87 -8.77 -11.37
CA ARG A 251 11.74 -8.20 -10.63
C ARG A 251 12.06 -6.76 -10.22
N ILE A 252 11.07 -5.87 -10.35
CA ILE A 252 11.22 -4.51 -9.84
C ILE A 252 11.34 -4.50 -8.30
N GLN A 253 12.23 -3.66 -7.77
CA GLN A 253 12.47 -3.55 -6.33
C GLN A 253 11.91 -2.23 -5.78
N LYS A 254 11.74 -2.11 -4.45
CA LYS A 254 11.18 -0.91 -3.78
C LYS A 254 11.77 0.41 -4.31
N ASN A 255 13.10 0.46 -4.41
CA ASN A 255 13.80 1.66 -4.87
C ASN A 255 13.57 1.92 -6.35
N ALA A 256 13.62 0.91 -7.21
CA ALA A 256 13.39 1.07 -8.64
C ALA A 256 11.95 1.52 -8.93
N LEU A 257 10.96 0.95 -8.25
CA LEU A 257 9.56 1.39 -8.35
C LEU A 257 9.41 2.85 -7.90
N ARG A 258 10.05 3.24 -6.78
CA ARG A 258 10.07 4.64 -6.32
C ARG A 258 10.69 5.57 -7.36
N GLN A 259 11.86 5.22 -7.89
CA GLN A 259 12.54 6.06 -8.89
C GLN A 259 11.66 6.20 -10.14
N ARG A 260 11.00 5.13 -10.58
CA ARG A 260 10.13 5.15 -11.76
C ARG A 260 8.91 6.03 -11.60
N MET A 261 8.18 5.87 -10.51
CA MET A 261 6.91 6.58 -10.31
C MET A 261 7.10 8.00 -9.77
N TRP A 262 8.16 8.25 -9.00
CA TRP A 262 8.33 9.52 -8.27
C TRP A 262 9.50 10.39 -8.70
N ALA A 263 10.60 9.87 -9.24
CA ALA A 263 11.81 10.68 -9.34
C ALA A 263 11.95 11.41 -10.69
N ARG A 264 12.11 12.73 -10.61
CA ARG A 264 12.27 13.67 -11.74
C ARG A 264 13.35 13.24 -12.73
N THR A 265 14.48 12.79 -12.23
CA THR A 265 15.68 12.49 -13.03
C THR A 265 15.73 11.07 -13.57
N SER A 266 14.71 10.24 -13.29
CA SER A 266 14.75 8.81 -13.65
C SER A 266 13.87 8.49 -14.86
N PHE A 267 12.64 9.00 -14.90
CA PHE A 267 11.67 8.72 -15.97
C PHE A 267 10.87 9.96 -16.31
N SER A 268 10.60 10.16 -17.60
CA SER A 268 9.89 11.34 -18.12
C SER A 268 8.50 11.47 -17.51
N ASP A 269 7.79 10.36 -17.35
CA ASP A 269 6.41 10.30 -16.83
C ASP A 269 6.32 10.12 -15.30
N SER A 270 7.35 10.57 -14.56
CA SER A 270 7.28 10.60 -13.10
C SER A 270 6.35 11.71 -12.60
N ILE A 271 5.70 11.49 -11.45
CA ILE A 271 4.79 12.49 -10.84
C ILE A 271 5.53 13.80 -10.46
N GLN A 272 6.85 13.76 -10.25
CA GLN A 272 7.66 14.97 -10.07
C GLN A 272 7.81 15.78 -11.37
N ASN A 273 7.90 15.13 -12.53
CA ASN A 273 7.92 15.82 -13.82
C ASN A 273 6.55 16.41 -14.15
N PHE A 274 5.48 15.63 -13.93
CA PHE A 274 4.11 16.14 -14.00
C PHE A 274 3.93 17.41 -13.15
N SER A 275 4.42 17.36 -11.92
CA SER A 275 4.39 18.50 -11.01
C SER A 275 5.21 19.70 -11.45
N ALA A 276 6.29 19.48 -12.21
CA ALA A 276 7.08 20.56 -12.76
C ALA A 276 6.38 21.22 -13.96
N GLU A 277 5.69 20.42 -14.78
CA GLU A 277 4.91 20.92 -15.93
C GLU A 277 3.67 21.69 -15.51
N GLU A 278 3.03 21.31 -14.41
CA GLU A 278 1.88 22.03 -13.85
C GLU A 278 2.27 23.24 -12.99
N SER A 279 3.56 23.57 -12.89
CA SER A 279 4.01 24.76 -12.16
C SER A 279 3.64 26.01 -12.94
N LEU A 280 3.17 27.04 -12.23
CA LEU A 280 2.85 28.35 -12.80
C LEU A 280 3.83 29.39 -12.24
N ASP A 281 4.52 30.09 -13.14
CA ASP A 281 5.32 31.27 -12.79
C ASP A 281 4.46 32.56 -12.87
N GLU A 282 3.46 32.57 -13.75
CA GLU A 282 2.52 33.67 -14.00
C GLU A 282 1.09 33.12 -14.17
N CYS A 283 0.08 33.96 -13.90
CA CYS A 283 -1.34 33.63 -14.02
C CYS A 283 -1.72 33.49 -15.51
N PRO A 284 -2.27 32.34 -15.93
CA PRO A 284 -2.71 32.13 -17.31
C PRO A 284 -3.75 33.14 -17.80
N ASP A 285 -4.57 33.70 -16.91
CA ASP A 285 -5.69 34.57 -17.29
C ASP A 285 -5.28 36.04 -17.47
N CYS A 286 -4.28 36.53 -16.72
CA CYS A 286 -3.90 37.94 -16.74
C CYS A 286 -2.40 38.23 -16.86
N GLY A 287 -1.53 37.21 -16.81
CA GLY A 287 -0.07 37.36 -16.78
C GLY A 287 0.48 37.88 -15.46
N GLY A 288 -0.38 38.05 -14.45
CA GLY A 288 0.01 38.53 -13.12
C GLY A 288 0.79 37.50 -12.31
N ALA A 289 1.53 37.96 -11.29
CA ALA A 289 2.27 37.05 -10.42
C ALA A 289 1.32 36.12 -9.64
N VAL A 290 1.75 34.88 -9.38
CA VAL A 290 1.00 33.89 -8.59
C VAL A 290 1.71 33.57 -7.28
N ILE A 291 0.92 33.30 -6.23
CA ILE A 291 1.40 32.83 -4.94
C ILE A 291 1.01 31.37 -4.76
N GLU A 292 1.98 30.55 -4.36
CA GLU A 292 1.72 29.18 -3.98
C GLU A 292 1.10 29.08 -2.59
N GLU A 293 -0.06 28.45 -2.51
CA GLU A 293 -0.73 28.22 -1.23
C GLU A 293 -0.76 26.74 -0.86
N ASN A 294 -0.46 26.46 0.42
CA ASN A 294 -0.58 25.16 1.06
C ASN A 294 -1.63 25.26 2.18
N LEU A 295 -2.90 25.41 1.80
CA LEU A 295 -3.99 25.62 2.75
C LEU A 295 -4.09 24.45 3.73
N LYS A 296 -3.99 24.75 5.03
CA LYS A 296 -4.10 23.77 6.13
C LYS A 296 -5.55 23.59 6.62
N SER A 297 -6.44 24.53 6.30
CA SER A 297 -7.87 24.49 6.63
C SER A 297 -8.66 25.25 5.56
N GLY A 298 -9.82 24.70 5.20
CA GLY A 298 -10.63 25.09 4.04
C GLY A 298 -11.27 23.83 3.46
N GLU A 299 -12.34 23.97 2.65
CA GLU A 299 -13.12 22.82 2.15
C GLU A 299 -12.26 21.90 1.25
N LYS A 300 -11.54 20.99 1.91
CA LYS A 300 -10.81 19.83 1.42
C LYS A 300 -9.52 20.14 0.63
N THR A 301 -8.55 20.72 1.36
CA THR A 301 -7.08 20.61 1.17
C THR A 301 -6.59 20.50 -0.28
N GLY A 302 -6.83 21.52 -1.09
CA GLY A 302 -6.19 21.70 -2.39
C GLY A 302 -4.97 22.61 -2.27
N ARG A 303 -3.87 22.24 -2.93
CA ARG A 303 -2.82 23.22 -3.25
C ARG A 303 -3.30 24.05 -4.42
N ARG A 304 -3.15 25.36 -4.32
CA ARG A 304 -3.55 26.28 -5.39
C ARG A 304 -2.50 27.36 -5.61
N PHE A 305 -2.52 27.90 -6.81
CA PHE A 305 -1.92 29.17 -7.13
C PHE A 305 -3.03 30.22 -7.02
N GLU A 306 -2.80 31.30 -6.28
CA GLU A 306 -3.67 32.47 -6.28
C GLU A 306 -2.96 33.60 -7.01
N CYS A 307 -3.62 34.18 -8.03
CA CYS A 307 -3.09 35.34 -8.72
C CYS A 307 -3.24 36.60 -7.86
N ILE A 308 -2.14 37.36 -7.69
CA ILE A 308 -2.15 38.60 -6.92
C ILE A 308 -2.98 39.69 -7.59
N ASP A 309 -2.98 39.72 -8.92
CA ASP A 309 -3.55 40.83 -9.69
C ASP A 309 -5.06 40.65 -9.95
N CYS A 310 -5.49 39.46 -10.36
CA CYS A 310 -6.91 39.19 -10.65
C CYS A 310 -7.63 38.36 -9.58
N GLY A 311 -6.91 37.74 -8.64
CA GLY A 311 -7.49 36.88 -7.60
C GLY A 311 -7.84 35.46 -8.06
N GLU A 312 -7.59 35.10 -9.32
CA GLU A 312 -7.97 33.77 -9.81
C GLU A 312 -7.14 32.64 -9.20
N ILE A 313 -7.84 31.52 -9.02
CA ILE A 313 -7.35 30.33 -8.36
C ILE A 313 -7.11 29.24 -9.39
N HIS A 314 -5.87 28.76 -9.45
CA HIS A 314 -5.48 27.63 -10.29
C HIS A 314 -5.04 26.44 -9.45
N TRP A 315 -5.31 25.23 -9.91
CA TRP A 315 -4.86 24.02 -9.23
C TRP A 315 -3.34 23.88 -9.33
N ARG A 316 -2.71 23.57 -8.20
CA ARG A 316 -1.35 23.03 -8.20
C ARG A 316 -1.38 21.53 -8.46
N SER A 317 -0.22 21.00 -8.82
CA SER A 317 -0.07 19.57 -9.05
C SER A 317 -0.43 18.71 -7.85
N ILE A 318 -0.85 17.48 -8.14
CA ILE A 318 -1.17 16.48 -7.12
C ILE A 318 0.07 16.08 -6.30
N HIS A 319 1.29 16.24 -6.82
CA HIS A 319 2.51 15.82 -6.12
C HIS A 319 2.85 16.67 -4.87
N TRP A 320 3.37 16.00 -3.83
CA TRP A 320 3.76 16.61 -2.55
C TRP A 320 5.10 16.08 -2.06
N ASP A 321 6.07 16.95 -1.89
CA ASP A 321 7.47 16.55 -1.66
C ASP A 321 8.17 17.39 -0.60
N ASN A 322 8.19 18.72 -0.78
CA ASN A 322 9.03 19.60 0.03
C ASN A 322 8.26 20.29 1.17
N GLY A 323 8.85 20.26 2.38
CA GLY A 323 8.40 21.00 3.55
C GLY A 323 7.10 20.49 4.21
N LEU A 324 6.58 19.33 3.78
CA LEU A 324 5.32 18.77 4.26
C LEU A 324 5.50 17.52 5.12
N GLN A 325 4.54 17.30 6.02
CA GLN A 325 4.42 16.08 6.82
C GLN A 325 4.15 14.88 5.91
N THR A 326 4.55 13.67 6.32
CA THR A 326 4.45 12.44 5.48
C THR A 326 3.02 12.14 5.05
N GLU A 327 2.10 12.44 5.95
CA GLU A 327 0.65 12.45 5.85
C GLU A 327 0.13 13.21 4.62
N GLN A 328 0.84 14.27 4.26
CA GLN A 328 0.51 15.17 3.17
C GLN A 328 1.23 14.80 1.87
N LYS A 329 2.07 13.76 1.84
CA LYS A 329 2.83 13.35 0.65
C LYS A 329 2.03 12.39 -0.23
N VAL A 330 2.12 12.53 -1.55
CA VAL A 330 1.61 11.50 -2.47
C VAL A 330 2.63 10.37 -2.42
N THR A 331 2.39 9.40 -1.56
CA THR A 331 3.17 8.17 -1.53
C THR A 331 2.38 7.05 -2.18
N HIS A 332 2.98 5.89 -2.38
CA HIS A 332 2.24 4.68 -2.77
C HIS A 332 1.03 4.40 -1.84
N HIS A 333 1.18 4.74 -0.56
CA HIS A 333 0.10 4.59 0.41
C HIS A 333 -1.10 5.49 0.11
N GLN A 334 -0.89 6.64 -0.56
CA GLN A 334 -1.96 7.54 -0.97
C GLN A 334 -2.95 6.84 -1.92
N CYS A 335 -2.48 6.03 -2.87
CA CYS A 335 -3.36 5.27 -3.78
C CYS A 335 -4.28 4.31 -3.00
N ARG A 336 -3.73 3.58 -2.02
CA ARG A 336 -4.51 2.67 -1.17
C ARG A 336 -5.55 3.42 -0.33
N HIS A 337 -5.20 4.59 0.20
CA HIS A 337 -6.13 5.42 0.94
C HIS A 337 -7.21 6.01 0.03
N TYR A 338 -6.83 6.43 -1.17
CA TYR A 338 -7.73 6.93 -2.19
C TYR A 338 -8.79 5.87 -2.54
N PHE A 339 -8.36 4.64 -2.86
CA PHE A 339 -9.26 3.50 -3.08
C PHE A 339 -10.28 3.32 -1.95
N SER A 340 -9.85 3.45 -0.70
CA SER A 340 -10.76 3.27 0.43
C SER A 340 -11.69 4.42 0.71
N SER A 341 -11.23 5.64 0.46
CA SER A 341 -12.01 6.84 0.72
C SER A 341 -13.06 7.03 -0.38
N ALA A 342 -12.68 6.80 -1.64
CA ALA A 342 -13.56 6.94 -2.79
C ALA A 342 -14.73 5.93 -2.81
N HIS A 343 -14.60 4.79 -2.12
CA HIS A 343 -15.64 3.76 -2.08
C HIS A 343 -16.25 3.58 -0.68
N ASN A 344 -15.99 4.50 0.26
CA ASN A 344 -16.66 4.50 1.56
C ASN A 344 -17.99 5.26 1.42
N PRO A 345 -19.15 4.69 1.79
CA PRO A 345 -20.43 5.39 1.73
C PRO A 345 -20.46 6.70 2.53
N GLU A 346 -19.64 6.82 3.58
CA GLU A 346 -19.53 8.04 4.39
C GLU A 346 -18.74 9.17 3.68
N ASN A 347 -18.02 8.84 2.60
CA ASN A 347 -17.11 9.74 1.88
C ASN A 347 -17.53 9.96 0.42
N SER A 348 -18.82 10.22 0.18
CA SER A 348 -19.42 10.40 -1.15
C SER A 348 -18.92 11.61 -1.95
N GLY A 349 -17.92 12.36 -1.46
CA GLY A 349 -17.44 13.58 -2.12
C GLY A 349 -16.49 13.33 -3.29
N LEU A 350 -15.92 12.12 -3.42
CA LEU A 350 -14.92 11.79 -4.44
C LEU A 350 -15.50 11.03 -5.64
N HIS A 351 -16.39 10.10 -5.37
CA HIS A 351 -16.99 9.16 -6.30
C HIS A 351 -18.28 8.63 -5.69
N ASP A 352 -19.29 8.41 -6.51
CA ASP A 352 -20.62 7.98 -6.05
C ASP A 352 -20.73 6.47 -5.84
N GLY A 353 -19.86 5.69 -6.48
CA GLY A 353 -19.87 4.23 -6.37
C GLY A 353 -19.31 3.75 -5.03
N VAL A 354 -19.97 2.74 -4.46
CA VAL A 354 -19.67 2.22 -3.13
C VAL A 354 -19.30 0.75 -3.25
N ILE A 355 -18.22 0.35 -2.57
CA ILE A 355 -17.86 -1.05 -2.39
C ILE A 355 -18.08 -1.37 -0.90
N PRO A 356 -18.92 -2.37 -0.56
CA PRO A 356 -19.23 -2.73 0.82
C PRO A 356 -17.98 -2.93 1.67
N ASP A 357 -18.03 -2.53 2.94
CA ASP A 357 -16.87 -2.56 3.85
C ASP A 357 -16.27 -3.96 4.00
N SER A 358 -17.11 -4.99 4.07
CA SER A 358 -16.69 -6.39 4.09
C SER A 358 -15.83 -6.72 2.87
N ILE A 359 -16.27 -6.36 1.66
CA ILE A 359 -15.55 -6.63 0.41
C ILE A 359 -14.30 -5.74 0.30
N ARG A 360 -14.48 -4.42 0.46
CA ARG A 360 -13.45 -3.41 0.28
C ARG A 360 -12.28 -3.57 1.23
N LYS A 361 -12.54 -3.82 2.52
CA LYS A 361 -11.49 -3.95 3.56
C LYS A 361 -10.95 -5.38 3.65
N LYS A 362 -11.81 -6.39 3.64
CA LYS A 362 -11.42 -7.79 3.82
C LYS A 362 -10.90 -8.38 2.51
N GLU A 363 -11.75 -8.50 1.49
CA GLU A 363 -11.43 -9.24 0.27
C GLU A 363 -10.44 -8.51 -0.63
N ILE A 364 -10.73 -7.27 -1.00
CA ILE A 364 -9.87 -6.51 -1.91
C ILE A 364 -8.59 -6.08 -1.20
N ARG A 365 -8.72 -5.40 -0.06
CA ARG A 365 -7.58 -4.84 0.66
C ARG A 365 -6.81 -5.82 1.53
N GLY A 366 -7.39 -6.95 1.93
CA GLY A 366 -6.73 -7.96 2.76
C GLY A 366 -6.43 -7.49 4.19
N ASP A 367 -7.22 -6.55 4.69
CA ASP A 367 -7.15 -6.09 6.08
C ASP A 367 -7.96 -7.07 6.96
N ASN A 368 -7.50 -7.30 8.19
CA ASN A 368 -8.21 -8.13 9.16
C ASN A 368 -8.62 -7.25 10.34
N ASN A 369 -9.92 -7.06 10.52
CA ASN A 369 -10.50 -6.27 11.60
C ASN A 369 -11.16 -7.21 12.63
N LYS A 370 -10.37 -8.03 13.33
CA LYS A 370 -10.85 -8.78 14.52
C LYS A 370 -11.42 -7.90 15.65
N GLN A 371 -11.43 -6.58 15.51
CA GLN A 371 -11.95 -5.61 16.49
C GLN A 371 -13.35 -5.05 16.16
N ASN A 372 -13.88 -5.27 14.95
CA ASN A 372 -15.20 -4.78 14.54
C ASN A 372 -16.10 -5.89 14.00
N GLU A 373 -15.76 -7.15 14.24
CA GLU A 373 -16.65 -8.27 13.91
C GLU A 373 -17.69 -8.37 15.02
N ASP A 374 -18.92 -7.95 14.75
CA ASP A 374 -20.06 -8.49 15.48
C ASP A 374 -19.97 -10.01 15.37
N THR A 375 -20.11 -10.71 16.49
CA THR A 375 -19.80 -12.14 16.62
C THR A 375 -20.63 -13.07 15.72
N GLU A 376 -21.57 -12.55 14.94
CA GLU A 376 -22.32 -13.29 13.91
C GLU A 376 -21.64 -13.25 12.53
N ASP A 377 -20.95 -12.17 12.14
CA ASP A 377 -20.29 -12.04 10.82
C ASP A 377 -18.96 -12.81 10.72
N ALA A 378 -18.32 -13.05 11.87
CA ALA A 378 -17.10 -13.87 11.95
C ALA A 378 -17.36 -15.37 11.75
N VAL A 379 -18.62 -15.81 11.84
CA VAL A 379 -18.96 -17.23 12.00
C VAL A 379 -19.66 -17.86 10.78
N TYR A 380 -20.24 -17.09 9.85
CA TYR A 380 -21.11 -17.69 8.82
C TYR A 380 -20.67 -17.61 7.35
N ILE A 381 -19.51 -17.06 7.02
CA ILE A 381 -18.91 -17.27 5.69
C ILE A 381 -17.50 -17.80 5.88
N GLU A 382 -17.42 -19.08 6.25
CA GLU A 382 -16.26 -19.88 5.84
C GLU A 382 -16.11 -19.70 4.32
N GLY A 383 -14.91 -19.44 3.82
CA GLY A 383 -14.64 -19.19 2.38
C GLY A 383 -15.09 -20.32 1.43
N GLN A 384 -15.69 -21.38 1.95
CA GLN A 384 -16.33 -22.47 1.22
C GLN A 384 -17.71 -22.12 0.66
N TYR A 385 -18.41 -21.12 1.23
CA TYR A 385 -19.76 -20.70 0.81
C TYR A 385 -19.79 -19.36 0.08
N GLN A 386 -18.65 -18.69 -0.06
CA GLN A 386 -18.56 -17.43 -0.79
C GLN A 386 -18.56 -17.68 -2.30
N ASP A 387 -19.53 -17.12 -3.01
CA ASP A 387 -19.51 -17.07 -4.47
C ASP A 387 -18.69 -15.86 -4.90
N PHE A 388 -17.54 -16.11 -5.52
CA PHE A 388 -16.65 -15.04 -5.95
C PHE A 388 -17.32 -14.06 -6.92
N GLU A 389 -18.24 -14.55 -7.77
CA GLU A 389 -18.91 -13.72 -8.77
C GLU A 389 -19.83 -12.71 -8.09
N SER A 390 -20.84 -13.20 -7.36
CA SER A 390 -21.86 -12.33 -6.74
C SER A 390 -21.35 -11.62 -5.49
N ASP A 391 -20.46 -12.23 -4.71
CA ASP A 391 -20.09 -11.71 -3.39
C ASP A 391 -18.84 -10.83 -3.44
N VAL A 392 -18.07 -10.86 -4.55
CA VAL A 392 -16.81 -10.10 -4.68
C VAL A 392 -16.72 -9.35 -6.00
N ARG A 393 -16.88 -10.00 -7.14
CA ARG A 393 -16.69 -9.37 -8.46
C ARG A 393 -17.77 -8.35 -8.76
N GLU A 394 -19.05 -8.73 -8.69
CA GLU A 394 -20.17 -7.83 -8.99
C GLU A 394 -20.13 -6.55 -8.14
N PRO A 395 -20.03 -6.62 -6.78
CA PRO A 395 -20.01 -5.40 -5.97
C PRO A 395 -18.75 -4.56 -6.18
N TYR A 396 -17.63 -5.17 -6.57
CA TYR A 396 -16.43 -4.45 -6.94
C TYR A 396 -16.63 -3.69 -8.26
N LEU A 397 -17.12 -4.35 -9.31
CA LEU A 397 -17.30 -3.74 -10.63
C LEU A 397 -18.39 -2.66 -10.62
N ASP A 398 -19.47 -2.86 -9.85
CA ASP A 398 -20.53 -1.86 -9.67
C ASP A 398 -20.02 -0.62 -8.92
N GLY A 399 -19.12 -0.81 -7.96
CA GLY A 399 -18.62 0.25 -7.10
C GLY A 399 -17.42 0.99 -7.65
N ILE A 400 -16.55 0.35 -8.43
CA ILE A 400 -15.24 0.89 -8.82
C ILE A 400 -15.39 2.12 -9.74
N TYR A 401 -14.72 3.22 -9.39
CA TYR A 401 -14.68 4.40 -10.26
C TYR A 401 -14.08 4.09 -11.64
N LYS A 402 -14.44 4.88 -12.63
CA LYS A 402 -13.81 4.92 -13.95
C LYS A 402 -13.05 6.23 -14.12
N PHE A 403 -11.86 6.16 -14.69
CA PHE A 403 -11.03 7.32 -14.98
C PHE A 403 -11.15 7.77 -16.44
N ASP A 404 -11.90 7.06 -17.27
CA ASP A 404 -12.07 7.31 -18.70
C ASP A 404 -10.73 7.55 -19.41
N LEU A 405 -9.79 6.61 -19.22
CA LEU A 405 -8.42 6.72 -19.76
C LEU A 405 -8.31 6.33 -21.23
N TYR A 406 -9.30 5.62 -21.76
CA TYR A 406 -9.27 5.02 -23.07
C TYR A 406 -10.56 5.31 -23.82
N ASP A 407 -10.45 5.69 -25.10
CA ASP A 407 -11.61 5.80 -25.99
C ASP A 407 -12.32 4.45 -26.15
N ASN A 408 -11.55 3.36 -26.14
CA ASN A 408 -12.04 1.99 -26.19
C ASN A 408 -11.25 1.14 -25.20
N VAL A 409 -11.94 0.55 -24.22
CA VAL A 409 -11.36 -0.40 -23.28
C VAL A 409 -11.49 -1.83 -23.81
N ILE A 410 -10.59 -2.71 -23.36
CA ILE A 410 -10.79 -4.16 -23.45
C ILE A 410 -11.77 -4.54 -22.33
N PRO A 411 -13.00 -5.00 -22.64
CA PRO A 411 -13.99 -5.28 -21.61
C PRO A 411 -13.49 -6.38 -20.65
N ALA A 412 -13.67 -6.18 -19.36
CA ALA A 412 -13.45 -7.21 -18.36
C ALA A 412 -14.65 -8.17 -18.28
N VAL A 413 -14.43 -9.40 -17.81
CA VAL A 413 -15.51 -10.31 -17.43
C VAL A 413 -16.36 -9.64 -16.34
N GLY A 414 -17.67 -9.57 -16.58
CA GLY A 414 -18.62 -8.80 -15.76
C GLY A 414 -18.91 -7.38 -16.29
N GLU A 415 -18.12 -6.86 -17.23
CA GLU A 415 -18.31 -5.54 -17.86
C GLU A 415 -18.62 -5.65 -19.37
N GLY A 416 -19.31 -6.73 -19.78
CA GLY A 416 -19.71 -6.95 -21.17
C GLY A 416 -18.74 -7.76 -22.03
N TRP A 417 -17.74 -8.41 -21.42
CA TRP A 417 -16.93 -9.41 -22.12
C TRP A 417 -17.74 -10.70 -22.36
N GLU A 418 -18.08 -11.00 -23.61
CA GLU A 418 -18.54 -12.31 -24.06
C GLU A 418 -17.32 -13.10 -24.55
N GLN A 419 -17.09 -14.29 -23.97
CA GLN A 419 -15.90 -15.14 -24.23
C GLN A 419 -15.74 -15.55 -25.69
#